data_AF-A0A2G6PTJ1-F1
#
_entry.id   AF-A0A2G6PTJ1-F1
#
_cell.length_a   1.000
_cell.length_b   1.000
_cell.length_c   1.000
_cell.angle_alpha   90.00
_cell.angle_beta   90.00
_cell.angle_gamma   90.00
#
_symmetry.space_group_name_H-M   'P 1'
#
loop_
_entity.id
_entity.type
_entity.pdbx_description
1 polymer ?
#
loop_
_entity_poly.entity_id
_entity_poly.type
_entity_poly.pdbx_seq_one_letter_code
_entity_poly.pdbx_strand_id
1 'polypeptide(L)'
;MELLKVMVMRFRRKRRTKFKSITFKLSSRQMRSLKNYCQAYHTTPIKVIKRAIYPYIELYADNPPEKVPIANQLELFEDSL
;
A
#
# COMPACT_ATOMS: atom_id res chain seq x y z
N MET A 1 21.55 50.78 -13.68
CA MET A 1 20.30 50.32 -13.03
C MET A 1 19.40 49.69 -14.09
N GLU A 2 19.94 48.75 -14.86
CA GLU A 2 19.08 47.91 -15.70
C GLU A 2 18.40 46.93 -14.77
N LEU A 3 17.10 47.15 -14.65
CA LEU A 3 16.16 46.32 -13.95
C LEU A 3 16.46 44.87 -14.32
N LEU A 4 16.98 44.16 -13.32
CA LEU A 4 16.84 42.74 -13.08
C LEU A 4 15.49 42.26 -13.62
N LYS A 5 15.43 42.00 -14.94
CA LYS A 5 14.60 40.98 -15.57
C LYS A 5 15.16 39.65 -15.06
N VAL A 6 15.11 39.47 -13.74
CA VAL A 6 15.08 38.15 -13.15
C VAL A 6 13.81 37.59 -13.74
N MET A 7 14.03 36.81 -14.80
CA MET A 7 13.11 35.80 -15.26
C MET A 7 12.87 34.93 -14.02
N VAL A 8 11.93 35.37 -13.17
CA VAL A 8 11.39 34.60 -12.08
C VAL A 8 10.73 33.45 -12.80
N MET A 9 11.51 32.41 -13.05
CA MET A 9 11.00 31.09 -13.39
C MET A 9 10.02 30.82 -12.27
N ARG A 10 8.75 31.02 -12.59
CA ARG A 10 7.62 30.71 -11.72
C ARG A 10 7.69 29.20 -11.61
N PHE A 11 8.52 28.69 -10.70
CA PHE A 11 8.57 27.28 -10.34
C PHE A 11 7.16 26.97 -9.90
N ARG A 12 6.36 26.43 -10.82
CA ARG A 12 5.02 25.94 -10.52
C ARG A 12 5.24 24.91 -9.43
N ARG A 13 4.95 25.28 -8.18
CA ARG A 13 4.98 24.36 -7.04
C ARG A 13 4.16 23.16 -7.49
N LYS A 14 4.83 22.03 -7.75
CA LYS A 14 4.16 20.80 -8.15
C LYS A 14 3.12 20.53 -7.07
N ARG A 15 1.84 20.50 -7.44
CA ARG A 15 0.76 20.20 -6.50
C ARG A 15 1.12 18.87 -5.85
N ARG A 16 1.27 18.84 -4.51
CA ARG A 16 1.56 17.61 -3.79
C ARG A 16 0.44 16.63 -4.11
N THR A 17 0.76 15.55 -4.82
CA THR A 17 -0.23 14.53 -5.17
C THR A 17 -0.68 13.86 -3.88
N LYS A 18 -1.92 14.13 -3.46
CA LYS A 18 -2.49 13.60 -2.21
C LYS A 18 -2.67 12.07 -2.25
N PHE A 19 -2.79 11.50 -3.46
CA PHE A 19 -3.08 10.10 -3.67
C PHE A 19 -2.05 9.46 -4.60
N LYS A 20 -1.81 8.17 -4.40
CA LYS A 20 -0.93 7.34 -5.24
C LYS A 20 -1.76 6.22 -5.86
N SER A 21 -1.49 5.88 -7.12
CA SER A 21 -2.12 4.77 -7.81
C SER A 21 -1.28 3.51 -7.68
N ILE A 22 -1.95 2.37 -7.47
CA ILE A 22 -1.36 1.04 -7.53
C ILE A 22 -2.10 0.27 -8.62
N THR A 23 -1.37 -0.32 -9.56
CA THR A 23 -1.92 -1.11 -10.66
C THR A 23 -1.31 -2.50 -10.62
N PHE A 24 -2.14 -3.52 -10.65
CA PHE A 24 -1.72 -4.90 -10.79
C PHE A 24 -2.57 -5.59 -11.85
N LYS A 25 -1.97 -6.57 -12.53
CA LYS A 25 -2.66 -7.37 -13.54
C LYS A 25 -3.30 -8.57 -12.86
N LEU A 26 -4.49 -8.95 -13.32
CA LEU A 26 -5.17 -10.18 -12.94
C LEU A 26 -5.29 -11.07 -14.16
N SER A 27 -5.14 -12.37 -13.96
CA SER A 27 -5.52 -13.34 -15.00
C SER A 27 -7.03 -13.27 -15.26
N SER A 28 -7.44 -13.72 -16.44
CA SER A 28 -8.85 -13.74 -16.83
C SER A 28 -9.73 -14.49 -15.82
N ARG A 29 -9.22 -15.60 -15.26
CA ARG A 29 -9.91 -16.37 -14.22
C ARG A 29 -10.02 -15.60 -12.90
N GLN A 30 -8.95 -14.94 -12.46
CA GLN A 30 -8.96 -14.14 -11.23
C GLN A 30 -9.96 -12.99 -11.32
N MET A 31 -9.99 -12.28 -12.46
CA MET A 31 -10.95 -11.20 -12.69
C MET A 31 -12.39 -11.70 -12.69
N ARG A 32 -12.67 -12.86 -13.31
CA ARG A 32 -14.00 -13.48 -13.28
C ARG A 32 -14.43 -13.82 -11.85
N SER A 33 -13.54 -14.43 -11.08
CA SER A 33 -13.79 -14.76 -9.67
C SER A 33 -14.13 -13.51 -8.85
N LEU A 34 -13.33 -12.45 -8.99
CA LEU A 34 -13.54 -11.18 -8.27
C LEU A 34 -14.88 -10.54 -8.63
N LYS A 35 -15.28 -10.55 -9.91
CA LYS A 35 -16.57 -10.03 -10.36
C LYS A 35 -17.76 -10.80 -9.77
N ASN A 36 -17.70 -12.14 -9.79
CA ASN A 36 -18.77 -12.98 -9.24
C ASN A 36 -18.98 -12.70 -7.75
N TYR A 37 -17.88 -12.60 -6.98
CA TYR A 37 -17.95 -12.20 -5.58
C TYR A 37 -18.58 -10.81 -5.42
N CYS A 38 -18.12 -9.81 -6.19
CA CYS A 38 -18.66 -8.46 -6.10
C CYS A 38 -20.16 -8.39 -6.40
N GLN A 39 -20.66 -9.19 -7.34
CA GLN A 39 -22.08 -9.29 -7.67
C GLN A 39 -22.90 -9.92 -6.53
N ALA A 40 -22.43 -11.04 -5.97
CA ALA A 40 -23.14 -11.75 -4.90
C ALA A 40 -23.28 -10.93 -3.61
N TYR A 41 -22.27 -10.11 -3.29
CA TYR A 41 -22.21 -9.32 -2.05
C TYR A 41 -22.47 -7.82 -2.25
N HIS A 42 -22.99 -7.42 -3.42
CA HIS A 42 -23.28 -6.02 -3.77
C HIS A 42 -22.14 -5.04 -3.44
N THR A 43 -20.91 -5.44 -3.75
CA THR A 43 -19.70 -4.67 -3.44
C THR A 43 -18.91 -4.36 -4.71
N THR A 44 -17.80 -3.64 -4.59
CA THR A 44 -16.94 -3.29 -5.72
C THR A 44 -15.55 -3.90 -5.53
N PRO A 45 -14.83 -4.19 -6.63
CA PRO A 45 -13.46 -4.70 -6.56
C PRO A 45 -12.56 -3.87 -5.64
N ILE A 46 -12.67 -2.54 -5.74
CA ILE A 46 -11.89 -1.61 -4.91
C ILE A 46 -12.20 -1.77 -3.43
N LYS A 47 -13.49 -1.88 -3.05
CA LYS A 47 -13.89 -2.08 -1.64
C LYS A 47 -13.33 -3.40 -1.10
N VAL A 48 -13.42 -4.48 -1.89
CA VAL A 48 -12.89 -5.80 -1.51
C VAL A 48 -11.39 -5.75 -1.31
N ILE A 49 -10.65 -5.21 -2.29
CA ILE A 49 -9.18 -5.11 -2.23
C ILE A 49 -8.76 -4.24 -1.05
N LYS A 50 -9.36 -3.05 -0.89
CA LYS A 50 -9.05 -2.15 0.23
C LYS A 50 -9.33 -2.80 1.58
N ARG A 51 -10.42 -3.54 1.72
CA ARG A 51 -10.73 -4.26 2.96
C ARG A 51 -9.68 -5.33 3.26
N ALA A 52 -9.21 -6.05 2.25
CA ALA A 52 -8.18 -7.08 2.41
C ALA A 52 -6.82 -6.49 2.79
N ILE A 53 -6.46 -5.32 2.27
CA ILE A 53 -5.18 -4.67 2.56
C ILE A 53 -5.26 -3.62 3.68
N TYR A 54 -6.43 -3.39 4.26
CA TYR A 54 -6.69 -2.32 5.23
C TYR A 54 -5.67 -2.28 6.39
N PRO A 55 -5.32 -3.42 7.04
CA PRO A 55 -4.34 -3.41 8.11
C PRO A 55 -2.98 -2.88 7.66
N TYR A 56 -2.58 -3.19 6.42
CA TYR A 56 -1.26 -2.83 5.89
C TYR A 56 -1.14 -1.38 5.45
N ILE A 57 -2.26 -0.71 5.16
CA ILE A 57 -2.26 0.68 4.68
C ILE A 57 -2.61 1.70 5.78
N GLU A 58 -3.13 1.26 6.93
CA GLU A 58 -3.48 2.15 8.05
C GLU A 58 -2.59 1.95 9.29
N LEU A 59 -2.15 0.72 9.61
CA LEU A 59 -1.52 0.44 10.91
C LEU A 59 -0.01 0.67 10.95
N TYR A 60 0.65 0.80 9.78
CA TYR A 60 2.12 0.85 9.68
C TYR A 60 2.64 2.17 9.09
N ALA A 61 1.86 3.25 9.21
CA ALA A 61 2.26 4.55 8.69
C ALA A 61 3.48 5.11 9.43
N ASP A 62 3.49 4.97 10.76
CA ASP A 62 4.52 5.58 11.62
C ASP A 62 5.60 4.57 12.06
N ASN A 63 5.21 3.31 12.31
CA ASN A 63 6.13 2.25 12.73
C ASN A 63 5.93 0.98 11.90
N PRO A 64 7.00 0.37 11.35
CA PRO A 64 6.91 -0.94 10.73
C PRO A 64 6.49 -1.99 11.77
N PRO A 65 5.88 -3.11 11.36
CA PRO A 65 5.58 -4.20 12.29
C PRO A 65 6.87 -4.65 12.98
N GLU A 66 6.83 -4.77 14.31
CA GLU A 66 7.93 -5.36 15.06
C GLU A 66 8.22 -6.75 14.48
N LYS A 67 9.47 -6.96 14.06
CA LYS A 67 9.90 -8.30 13.69
C LYS A 67 9.86 -9.13 14.96
N VAL A 68 8.83 -9.95 15.10
CA VAL A 68 8.86 -11.02 16.09
C VAL A 68 10.04 -11.89 15.69
N PRO A 69 11.09 -12.01 16.53
CA PRO A 69 12.13 -12.98 16.26
C PRO A 69 11.42 -14.33 16.26
N ILE A 70 11.39 -14.99 15.10
CA ILE A 70 11.04 -16.40 15.04
C ILE A 70 12.21 -17.07 15.74
N ALA A 71 12.07 -17.33 17.04
CA ALA A 71 13.04 -18.14 17.75
C ALA A 71 13.20 -19.42 16.94
N ASN A 72 14.45 -19.79 16.63
CA ASN A 72 14.69 -21.10 16.04
C ASN A 72 14.05 -22.11 16.98
N GLN A 73 12.99 -22.80 16.55
CA GLN A 73 12.24 -23.69 17.42
C GLN A 73 13.12 -24.80 18.03
N LEU A 74 14.27 -25.06 17.39
CA LEU A 74 15.31 -25.97 17.89
C LEU A 74 16.01 -25.47 19.15
N GLU A 75 16.19 -24.15 19.31
CA GLU A 75 16.81 -23.54 20.50
C GLU A 75 15.92 -23.64 21.74
N LEU A 76 14.61 -23.89 21.59
CA LEU A 76 13.67 -24.07 22.71
C LEU A 76 13.90 -25.38 23.50
N PHE A 77 14.71 -26.29 22.98
CA PHE A 77 14.95 -27.62 23.57
C PHE A 77 16.36 -27.78 24.17
N GLU A 78 17.24 -26.78 24.04
CA GLU A 78 18.62 -26.88 24.53
C GLU A 78 18.72 -26.74 26.07
N ASP A 79 17.76 -26.07 26.72
CA ASP A 79 17.75 -25.82 28.17
C ASP A 79 17.23 -27.02 29.02
N SER A 80 16.94 -28.17 28.41
CA SER A 80 16.31 -29.33 29.08
C SER A 80 17.22 -30.56 29.23
N LEU A 81 18.54 -30.43 29.02
CA LEU A 81 19.52 -31.52 29.10
C LEU A 81 20.53 -31.35 30.23
#